data_AF-A0ABD1QUE4-F1
#
_entry.id   AF-A0ABD1QUE4-F1
#
_cell.length_a   1.000
_cell.length_b   1.000
_cell.length_c   1.000
_cell.angle_alpha   90.00
_cell.angle_beta   90.00
_cell.angle_gamma   90.00
#
_symmetry.space_group_name_H-M   'P 1'
#
loop_
_entity.id
_entity.type
_entity.pdbx_description
1 polymer ?
#
loop_
_entity_poly.entity_id
_entity_poly.type
_entity_poly.pdbx_seq_one_letter_code
_entity_poly.pdbx_strand_id
1 'polypeptide(L)'
;MLTNAAIFLTFLNNFLVLCKSLNITLFGAGEGFAMISGTSMAAPHIAGIAALVKQKHPHWSPAAIKSALMTTATTLDRAERPLQAQQYSKLDTLALVPATPFDYGSGHVNPRAALDPGLVFDAGYEDYLGFLCTTPGIDAHEIKNHTNSPCNYTLGHPSNLNTPLNRYFASCGN
;
A
#
# COMPACT_ATOMS: atom_id res chain seq x y z
N MET A 1 10.66 3.91 -19.44
CA MET A 1 10.53 4.77 -18.24
C MET A 1 9.07 4.96 -17.79
N LEU A 2 8.10 5.12 -18.69
CA LEU A 2 6.67 5.28 -18.35
C LEU A 2 5.97 3.99 -17.87
N THR A 3 6.48 2.81 -18.23
CA THR A 3 5.95 1.50 -17.79
C THR A 3 6.18 1.22 -16.30
N ASN A 4 7.31 1.68 -15.74
CA ASN A 4 7.61 1.50 -14.32
C ASN A 4 6.75 2.39 -13.41
N ALA A 5 6.34 3.57 -13.89
CA ALA A 5 5.47 4.48 -13.14
C ALA A 5 4.02 3.96 -13.08
N ALA A 6 3.53 3.32 -14.16
CA ALA A 6 2.22 2.70 -14.19
C ALA A 6 2.12 1.53 -13.21
N ILE A 7 3.12 0.65 -13.17
CA ILE A 7 3.20 -0.45 -12.20
C ILE A 7 3.24 0.09 -10.77
N PHE A 8 3.94 1.20 -10.54
CA PHE A 8 4.03 1.86 -9.23
C PHE A 8 2.66 2.39 -8.75
N LEU A 9 1.88 3.00 -9.65
CA LEU A 9 0.52 3.47 -9.37
C LEU A 9 -0.47 2.32 -9.14
N THR A 10 -0.38 1.24 -9.91
CA THR A 10 -1.22 0.04 -9.70
C THR A 10 -0.84 -0.70 -8.40
N PHE A 11 0.44 -0.71 -8.03
CA PHE A 11 0.90 -1.20 -6.72
C PHE A 11 0.29 -0.36 -5.60
N LEU A 12 0.37 0.98 -5.69
CA LEU A 12 -0.15 1.89 -4.67
C LEU A 12 -1.67 1.80 -4.48
N ASN A 13 -2.43 1.44 -5.51
CA ASN A 13 -3.89 1.27 -5.43
C ASN A 13 -4.33 0.05 -4.59
N ASN A 14 -3.43 -0.90 -4.28
CA ASN A 14 -3.72 -2.08 -3.45
C ASN A 14 -3.12 -2.02 -2.03
N PHE A 15 -2.47 -0.91 -1.64
CA PHE A 15 -1.89 -0.76 -0.32
C PHE A 15 -2.66 0.25 0.53
N LEU A 16 -3.50 -0.28 1.41
CA LEU A 16 -4.05 0.47 2.54
C LEU A 16 -2.93 0.88 3.49
N VAL A 17 -2.34 2.03 3.21
CA VAL A 17 -1.83 2.92 4.26
C VAL A 17 -2.98 3.87 4.54
N LEU A 18 -3.39 4.05 5.79
CA LEU A 18 -4.42 5.02 6.14
C LEU A 18 -3.85 6.43 5.89
N CYS A 19 -3.95 6.89 4.64
CA CYS A 19 -4.03 8.30 4.39
C CYS A 19 -5.47 8.66 4.78
N LYS A 20 -5.60 9.19 5.99
CA LYS A 20 -6.80 9.86 6.47
C LYS A 20 -7.40 10.66 5.31
N SER A 21 -8.73 10.70 5.17
CA SER A 21 -9.41 11.67 4.32
C SER A 21 -8.90 13.07 4.68
N LEU A 22 -7.83 13.49 4.02
CA LEU A 22 -7.38 14.86 4.03
C LEU A 22 -8.29 15.55 3.04
N ASN A 23 -8.92 16.64 3.47
CA ASN A 23 -9.51 17.58 2.54
C ASN A 23 -8.37 18.14 1.71
N ILE A 24 -8.23 17.63 0.48
CA ILE A 24 -7.17 18.05 -0.42
C ILE A 24 -7.78 18.96 -1.45
N THR A 25 -7.13 20.10 -1.57
CA THR A 25 -7.51 21.15 -2.49
C THR A 25 -7.01 20.79 -3.89
N LEU A 26 -7.89 20.31 -4.75
CA LEU A 26 -7.59 19.97 -6.16
C LEU A 26 -7.96 21.12 -7.09
N PHE A 27 -7.26 21.25 -8.22
CA PHE A 27 -7.62 22.21 -9.27
C PHE A 27 -8.88 21.73 -10.00
N GLY A 28 -10.01 22.40 -9.77
CA GLY A 28 -11.22 22.26 -10.58
C GLY A 28 -11.15 23.15 -11.82
N ALA A 29 -11.59 22.65 -12.97
CA ALA A 29 -11.68 23.44 -14.19
C ALA A 29 -12.75 24.53 -14.03
N GLY A 30 -12.31 25.76 -13.74
CA GLY A 30 -13.15 26.96 -13.79
C GLY A 30 -12.87 28.00 -12.71
N GLU A 31 -12.53 27.59 -11.48
CA GLU A 31 -12.21 28.50 -10.37
C GLU A 31 -11.19 27.79 -9.48
N GLY A 32 -10.17 28.52 -9.03
CA GLY A 32 -9.04 27.95 -8.30
C GLY A 32 -9.51 27.16 -7.08
N PHE A 33 -9.07 25.90 -6.99
CA PHE A 33 -9.08 25.08 -5.78
C PHE A 33 -10.45 24.60 -5.24
N ALA A 34 -10.66 23.27 -5.23
CA ALA A 34 -11.83 22.58 -4.65
C ALA A 34 -11.40 21.57 -3.58
N MET A 35 -12.04 21.59 -2.41
CA MET A 35 -11.79 20.59 -1.35
C MET A 35 -12.64 19.34 -1.57
N ILE A 36 -11.99 18.20 -1.78
CA ILE A 36 -12.66 16.90 -1.86
C ILE A 36 -11.98 15.87 -0.95
N SER A 37 -12.77 14.88 -0.51
CA SER A 37 -12.35 13.86 0.46
C SER A 37 -12.59 12.47 -0.15
N GLY A 38 -11.61 11.57 -0.01
CA GLY A 38 -11.72 10.20 -0.50
C GLY A 38 -10.36 9.50 -0.60
N THR A 39 -10.38 8.18 -0.80
CA THR A 39 -9.16 7.38 -1.01
C THR A 39 -8.41 7.79 -2.29
N SER A 40 -9.10 8.32 -3.29
CA SER A 40 -8.49 8.91 -4.48
C SER A 40 -7.53 10.07 -4.17
N MET A 41 -7.68 10.73 -3.03
CA MET A 41 -6.78 11.80 -2.57
C MET A 41 -5.60 11.25 -1.75
N ALA A 42 -5.74 10.05 -1.17
CA ALA A 42 -4.67 9.32 -0.49
C ALA A 42 -3.57 8.85 -1.45
N ALA A 43 -3.99 8.28 -2.60
CA ALA A 43 -3.08 7.71 -3.58
C ALA A 43 -1.98 8.69 -4.06
N PRO A 44 -2.28 9.93 -4.49
CA PRO A 44 -1.24 10.88 -4.89
C PRO A 44 -0.33 11.33 -3.72
N HIS A 45 -0.80 11.29 -2.47
CA HIS A 45 0.04 11.60 -1.30
C HIS A 45 1.11 10.53 -1.09
N ILE A 46 0.70 9.25 -1.08
CA ILE A 46 1.65 8.15 -0.93
C ILE A 46 2.58 8.08 -2.14
N ALA A 47 2.08 8.32 -3.36
CA ALA A 47 2.92 8.40 -4.56
C ALA A 47 4.00 9.48 -4.45
N GLY A 48 3.65 10.67 -3.95
CA GLY A 48 4.60 11.76 -3.72
C GLY A 48 5.67 11.41 -2.67
N ILE A 49 5.26 10.83 -1.55
CA ILE A 49 6.20 10.40 -0.50
C ILE A 49 7.13 9.29 -1.02
N ALA A 50 6.58 8.32 -1.73
CA ALA A 50 7.35 7.23 -2.29
C ALA A 50 8.35 7.71 -3.37
N ALA A 51 8.00 8.74 -4.14
CA ALA A 51 8.91 9.41 -5.05
C ALA A 51 10.08 10.11 -4.32
N LEU A 52 9.81 10.77 -3.18
CA LEU A 52 10.86 11.36 -2.34
C LEU A 52 11.80 10.30 -1.77
N VAL A 53 11.25 9.17 -1.31
CA VAL A 53 12.07 8.03 -0.84
C VAL A 53 12.92 7.48 -1.99
N LYS A 54 12.37 7.33 -3.20
CA LYS A 54 13.12 6.90 -4.39
C LYS A 54 14.22 7.88 -4.78
N GLN A 55 13.99 9.18 -4.63
CA GLN A 55 14.99 10.22 -4.89
C GLN A 55 16.17 10.11 -3.92
N LYS A 56 15.90 9.85 -2.64
CA LYS A 56 16.95 9.64 -1.63
C LYS A 56 17.67 8.30 -1.81
N HIS A 57 16.94 7.26 -2.21
CA HIS A 57 17.46 5.90 -2.40
C HIS A 57 17.22 5.39 -3.84
N PRO A 58 18.01 5.85 -4.83
CA PRO A 58 17.77 5.53 -6.24
C PRO A 58 17.85 4.03 -6.56
N HIS A 59 18.61 3.26 -5.79
CA HIS A 59 18.81 1.83 -6.02
C HIS A 59 17.74 0.94 -5.37
N TRP A 60 16.87 1.49 -4.53
CA TRP A 60 15.83 0.69 -3.88
C TRP A 60 14.79 0.17 -4.87
N SER A 61 14.40 -1.09 -4.71
CA SER A 61 13.28 -1.67 -5.46
C SER A 61 11.94 -1.02 -5.02
N PRO A 62 10.88 -1.19 -5.82
CA PRO A 62 9.53 -0.81 -5.39
C PRO A 62 9.10 -1.50 -4.09
N ALA A 63 9.50 -2.75 -3.87
CA ALA A 63 9.20 -3.51 -2.66
C ALA A 63 9.93 -2.94 -1.44
N ALA A 64 11.18 -2.52 -1.58
CA ALA A 64 11.94 -1.89 -0.51
C ALA A 64 11.34 -0.53 -0.11
N ILE A 65 10.90 0.29 -1.07
CA ILE A 65 10.21 1.57 -0.79
C ILE A 65 8.89 1.33 -0.06
N LYS A 66 8.09 0.38 -0.56
CA LYS A 66 6.87 -0.04 0.11
C LYS A 66 7.15 -0.50 1.53
N SER A 67 8.17 -1.33 1.73
CA SER A 67 8.58 -1.81 3.05
C SER A 67 8.92 -0.65 3.97
N ALA A 68 9.73 0.31 3.51
CA ALA A 68 10.11 1.47 4.30
C ALA A 68 8.90 2.28 4.76
N LEU A 69 7.91 2.49 3.88
CA LEU A 69 6.68 3.23 4.22
C LEU A 69 5.81 2.47 5.22
N MET A 70 5.75 1.15 5.12
CA MET A 70 4.91 0.30 5.96
C MET A 70 5.52 0.07 7.35
N THR A 71 6.82 -0.19 7.45
CA THR A 71 7.48 -0.45 8.74
C THR A 71 7.64 0.82 9.59
N THR A 72 7.59 2.00 8.97
CA THR A 72 7.71 3.30 9.66
C THR A 72 6.36 3.98 9.90
N ALA A 73 5.26 3.37 9.48
CA ALA A 73 3.92 3.88 9.72
C ALA A 73 3.55 3.82 11.21
N THR A 74 2.73 4.78 11.66
CA THR A 74 2.25 4.85 13.05
C THR A 74 0.80 4.42 13.16
N THR A 75 0.50 3.59 14.16
CA THR A 75 -0.88 3.18 14.50
C THR A 75 -1.50 4.05 15.60
N LEU A 76 -0.81 5.13 15.97
CA LEU A 76 -1.23 6.07 17.01
C LEU A 76 -1.57 7.44 16.44
N ASP A 77 -2.55 8.10 17.04
CA ASP A 77 -2.87 9.49 16.81
C ASP A 77 -1.86 10.43 17.52
N ARG A 78 -2.02 11.74 17.35
CA ARG A 78 -1.14 12.74 17.98
C ARG A 78 -1.21 12.75 19.51
N ALA A 79 -2.25 12.17 20.10
CA ALA A 79 -2.44 12.02 21.53
C ALA A 79 -2.02 10.63 22.03
N GLU A 80 -1.25 9.88 21.21
CA GLU A 80 -0.76 8.53 21.51
C GLU A 80 -1.88 7.49 21.72
N ARG A 81 -3.08 7.75 21.19
CA ARG A 81 -4.20 6.82 21.22
C ARG A 81 -4.25 6.00 19.95
N PRO A 82 -4.79 4.77 19.98
CA PRO A 82 -5.01 3.99 18.77
C PRO A 82 -5.80 4.80 17.74
N LEU A 83 -5.43 4.66 16.46
CA LEU A 83 -6.20 5.23 15.37
C LEU A 83 -7.67 4.82 15.47
N GLN A 84 -8.56 5.72 15.07
CA GLN A 84 -10.00 5.49 15.06
C GLN A 84 -10.50 5.44 13.62
N ALA A 85 -11.40 4.51 13.35
CA ALA A 85 -12.11 4.40 12.08
C ALA A 85 -13.50 5.04 12.24
N GLN A 86 -13.94 5.73 11.20
CA GLN A 86 -15.31 6.20 11.10
C GLN A 86 -16.14 5.05 10.54
N GLN A 87 -17.01 4.48 11.37
CA GLN A 87 -17.93 3.43 10.96
C GLN A 87 -19.37 3.92 11.15
N TYR A 88 -20.22 3.55 10.20
CA TYR A 88 -21.65 3.73 10.35
C TYR A 88 -22.16 2.72 11.38
N SER A 89 -22.78 3.23 12.45
CA SER A 89 -23.50 2.42 13.41
C SER A 89 -24.75 1.82 12.77
N LYS A 90 -25.33 0.78 13.40
CA LYS A 90 -26.62 0.16 13.03
C LYS A 90 -27.79 1.16 12.97
N LEU A 91 -27.60 2.38 13.48
CA LEU A 91 -28.55 3.48 13.48
C LEU A 91 -28.23 4.60 12.46
N ASP A 92 -27.37 4.35 11.47
CA ASP A 92 -26.88 5.34 10.47
C ASP A 92 -26.20 6.58 11.09
N THR A 93 -25.75 6.46 12.33
CA THR A 93 -24.94 7.48 12.99
C THR A 93 -23.46 7.18 12.81
N LEU A 94 -22.67 8.20 12.46
CA LEU A 94 -21.21 8.09 12.37
C LEU A 94 -20.64 7.91 13.79
N ALA A 95 -20.05 6.74 14.04
CA ALA A 95 -19.36 6.45 15.28
C ALA A 95 -17.85 6.34 15.03
N LEU A 96 -17.06 6.82 15.99
CA LEU A 96 -15.62 6.59 16.03
C LEU A 96 -15.36 5.29 16.79
N VAL A 97 -14.86 4.29 16.09
CA VAL A 97 -14.46 3.01 16.68
C VAL A 97 -12.94 2.88 16.66
N PRO A 98 -12.33 2.05 17.52
CA PRO A 98 -10.92 1.68 17.36
C PRO A 98 -10.69 1.06 15.99
N ALA A 99 -9.74 1.60 15.23
CA ALA A 99 -9.40 1.10 13.91
C ALA A 99 -8.60 -0.21 14.02
N THR A 100 -8.87 -1.11 13.09
CA THR A 100 -8.17 -2.37 12.93
C THR A 100 -7.12 -2.27 11.83
N PRO A 101 -6.16 -3.21 11.75
CA PRO A 101 -5.26 -3.31 10.60
C PRO A 101 -5.97 -3.50 9.26
N PHE A 102 -7.26 -3.88 9.22
CA PHE A 102 -8.04 -3.88 7.99
C PHE A 102 -8.47 -2.48 7.55
N ASP A 103 -8.55 -1.54 8.48
CA ASP A 103 -8.90 -0.14 8.21
C ASP A 103 -7.66 0.70 7.83
N TYR A 104 -6.50 0.45 8.45
CA TYR A 104 -5.28 1.24 8.22
C TYR A 104 -4.10 0.50 7.58
N GLY A 105 -4.18 -0.80 7.39
CA GLY A 105 -3.05 -1.66 7.02
C GLY A 105 -1.90 -1.54 8.02
N SER A 106 -0.82 -0.87 7.61
CA SER A 106 0.36 -0.65 8.48
C SER A 106 0.27 0.60 9.34
N GLY A 107 -0.71 1.49 9.10
CA GLY A 107 -0.92 2.71 9.88
C GLY A 107 -0.85 3.97 9.04
N HIS A 108 -0.67 5.11 9.70
CA HIS A 108 -0.47 6.41 9.08
C HIS A 108 0.99 6.61 8.66
N VAL A 109 1.21 7.07 7.42
CA VAL A 109 2.56 7.25 6.86
C VAL A 109 3.38 8.26 7.66
N ASN A 110 4.66 7.95 7.90
CA ASN A 110 5.63 8.89 8.45
C ASN A 110 6.74 9.14 7.41
N PRO A 111 6.65 10.21 6.60
CA PRO A 111 7.62 10.49 5.54
C PRO A 111 9.05 10.63 6.08
N ARG A 112 9.22 11.23 7.25
CA ARG A 112 10.54 11.46 7.84
C ARG A 112 11.21 10.16 8.25
N ALA A 113 10.48 9.27 8.90
CA ALA A 113 10.99 7.96 9.29
C ALA A 113 11.21 7.04 8.07
N ALA A 114 10.35 7.11 7.05
CA ALA A 114 10.48 6.31 5.83
C ALA A 114 11.75 6.61 5.02
N LEU A 115 12.39 7.77 5.21
CA LEU A 115 13.66 8.09 4.58
C LEU A 115 14.85 7.32 5.17
N ASP A 116 14.70 6.78 6.38
CA ASP A 116 15.71 5.97 7.07
C ASP A 116 15.04 4.92 7.98
N PRO A 117 14.48 3.85 7.39
CA PRO A 117 13.70 2.84 8.10
C PRO A 117 14.57 1.81 8.86
N GLY A 118 15.90 1.87 8.72
CA GLY A 118 16.85 0.90 9.26
C GLY A 118 16.86 -0.44 8.51
N LEU A 119 15.72 -1.15 8.48
CA LEU A 119 15.54 -2.42 7.78
C LEU A 119 14.44 -2.32 6.72
N VAL A 120 14.68 -2.93 5.56
CA VAL A 120 13.69 -3.05 4.48
C VAL A 120 13.55 -4.51 4.04
N PHE A 121 12.31 -4.94 3.82
CA PHE A 121 11.97 -6.21 3.20
C PHE A 121 11.93 -6.01 1.69
N ASP A 122 12.93 -6.53 1.00
CA ASP A 122 13.02 -6.46 -0.46
C ASP A 122 12.42 -7.72 -1.11
N ALA A 123 11.73 -7.53 -2.23
CA ALA A 123 11.15 -8.59 -3.04
C ALA A 123 11.28 -8.23 -4.52
N GLY A 124 11.82 -9.17 -5.30
CA GLY A 124 12.01 -9.05 -6.73
C GLY A 124 10.82 -9.55 -7.54
N TYR A 125 10.94 -9.46 -8.86
CA TYR A 125 9.96 -10.00 -9.80
C TYR A 125 9.76 -11.52 -9.64
N GLU A 126 10.86 -12.26 -9.46
CA GLU A 126 10.82 -13.72 -9.28
C GLU A 126 10.13 -14.15 -7.99
N ASP A 127 10.20 -13.35 -6.93
CA ASP A 127 9.49 -13.62 -5.67
C ASP A 127 7.98 -13.49 -5.87
N TYR A 128 7.53 -12.49 -6.63
CA TYR A 128 6.11 -12.34 -6.99
C TYR A 128 5.64 -13.45 -7.92
N LEU A 129 6.46 -13.89 -8.88
CA LEU A 129 6.15 -15.06 -9.70
C LEU A 129 6.05 -16.32 -8.83
N GLY A 130 7.02 -16.55 -7.94
CA GLY A 130 6.99 -17.67 -7.00
C GLY A 130 5.75 -17.65 -6.11
N PHE A 131 5.30 -16.48 -5.68
CA PHE A 131 4.05 -16.30 -4.93
C PHE A 131 2.84 -16.73 -5.76
N LEU A 132 2.69 -16.22 -6.98
CA LEU A 132 1.58 -16.55 -7.87
C LEU A 132 1.56 -18.04 -8.19
N CYS A 133 2.72 -18.62 -8.50
CA CYS A 133 2.87 -20.02 -8.86
C CYS A 133 2.66 -20.99 -7.68
N THR A 134 2.83 -20.53 -6.43
CA THR A 134 2.61 -21.34 -5.22
C THR A 134 1.19 -21.17 -4.67
N THR A 135 0.42 -20.18 -5.16
CA THR A 135 -0.92 -19.89 -4.66
C THR A 135 -1.92 -20.94 -5.16
N PRO A 136 -2.59 -21.68 -4.26
CA PRO A 136 -3.54 -22.70 -4.67
C PRO A 136 -4.74 -22.09 -5.39
N GLY A 137 -5.10 -22.65 -6.54
CA GLY A 137 -6.24 -22.21 -7.34
C GLY A 137 -5.90 -21.23 -8.48
N ILE A 138 -4.64 -20.84 -8.65
CA ILE A 138 -4.19 -20.09 -9.84
C ILE A 138 -3.60 -21.06 -10.86
N ASP A 139 -4.01 -20.93 -12.12
CA ASP A 139 -3.51 -21.76 -13.20
C ASP A 139 -2.16 -21.25 -13.75
N ALA A 140 -1.20 -22.16 -13.91
CA ALA A 140 0.15 -21.80 -14.36
C ALA A 140 0.17 -21.30 -15.82
N HIS A 141 -0.79 -21.70 -16.66
CA HIS A 141 -0.91 -21.21 -18.03
C HIS A 141 -1.43 -19.77 -18.05
N GLU A 142 -2.33 -19.39 -17.14
CA GLU A 142 -2.79 -18.01 -16.98
C GLU A 142 -1.63 -17.09 -16.57
N ILE A 143 -0.82 -17.53 -15.59
CA ILE A 143 0.38 -16.79 -15.19
C ILE A 143 1.32 -16.60 -16.37
N LYS A 144 1.58 -17.65 -17.15
CA LYS A 144 2.44 -17.57 -18.34
C LYS A 144 1.87 -16.61 -19.39
N ASN A 145 0.56 -16.60 -19.60
CA ASN A 145 -0.09 -15.68 -20.54
C ASN A 145 0.09 -14.21 -20.14
N HIS A 146 0.08 -13.90 -18.84
CA HIS A 146 0.23 -12.53 -18.35
C HIS A 146 1.67 -12.09 -18.14
N THR A 147 2.57 -13.01 -17.78
CA THR A 147 3.95 -12.69 -17.37
C THR A 147 4.99 -13.10 -18.40
N ASN A 148 4.59 -13.84 -19.45
CA ASN A 148 5.47 -14.51 -20.42
C ASN A 148 6.54 -15.43 -19.78
N SER A 149 6.42 -15.71 -18.48
CA SER A 149 7.42 -16.43 -17.69
C SER A 149 6.79 -17.73 -17.17
N PRO A 150 7.46 -18.89 -17.31
CA PRO A 150 6.97 -20.13 -16.74
C PRO A 150 7.15 -20.14 -15.21
N CYS A 151 6.32 -20.92 -14.53
CA CYS A 151 6.40 -21.16 -13.08
C CYS A 151 7.58 -22.06 -12.69
N ASN A 152 8.80 -21.56 -12.90
CA ASN A 152 10.03 -22.26 -12.54
C ASN A 152 10.51 -21.94 -11.11
N TYR A 153 10.05 -20.81 -10.55
CA TYR A 153 10.38 -20.39 -9.19
C TYR A 153 9.24 -20.77 -8.25
N THR A 154 9.57 -21.39 -7.12
CA THR A 154 8.59 -21.76 -6.09
C THR A 154 9.05 -21.24 -4.74
N LEU A 155 8.15 -20.58 -4.02
CA LEU A 155 8.41 -20.10 -2.64
C LEU A 155 8.12 -21.19 -1.59
N GLY A 156 7.70 -22.38 -2.02
CA GLY A 156 7.27 -23.50 -1.18
C GLY A 156 5.89 -23.30 -0.57
N HIS A 157 5.65 -22.14 0.05
CA HIS A 157 4.35 -21.69 0.51
C HIS A 157 4.20 -20.18 0.22
N PRO A 158 3.03 -19.66 -0.17
CA PRO A 158 2.95 -18.25 -0.57
C PRO A 158 3.09 -17.28 0.63
N SER A 159 3.04 -17.78 1.87
CA SER A 159 3.30 -16.98 3.08
C SER A 159 4.78 -16.64 3.24
N ASN A 160 5.65 -17.27 2.46
CA ASN A 160 7.09 -17.04 2.52
C ASN A 160 7.52 -15.82 1.71
N LEU A 161 6.58 -15.12 1.05
CA LEU A 161 6.88 -13.89 0.34
C LEU A 161 7.40 -12.82 1.32
N ASN A 162 8.56 -12.24 0.99
CA ASN A 162 9.27 -11.30 1.84
C ASN A 162 8.58 -9.93 1.88
N THR A 163 7.48 -9.82 2.63
CA THR A 163 6.73 -8.57 2.77
C THR A 163 6.50 -8.22 4.24
N PRO A 164 6.42 -6.92 4.59
CA PRO A 164 6.25 -6.47 5.97
C PRO A 164 4.89 -6.83 6.59
N LEU A 165 3.90 -7.28 5.81
CA LEU A 165 2.61 -7.74 6.32
C LEU A 165 2.44 -9.24 6.04
N ASN A 166 2.42 -10.05 7.09
CA ASN A 166 2.19 -11.49 7.00
C ASN A 166 0.68 -11.85 6.93
N ARG A 167 -0.13 -11.05 6.24
CA ARG A 167 -1.57 -11.30 6.10
C ARG A 167 -2.00 -10.97 4.68
N TYR A 168 -2.35 -12.02 3.94
CA TYR A 168 -2.89 -11.94 2.58
C TYR A 168 -4.08 -10.99 2.56
N PHE A 169 -4.04 -10.05 1.61
CA PHE A 169 -5.16 -9.21 1.20
C PHE A 169 -6.00 -8.68 2.36
N ALA A 170 -5.73 -7.45 2.78
CA ALA A 170 -6.80 -6.61 3.32
C ALA A 170 -7.79 -6.37 2.17
N SER A 171 -8.68 -7.34 1.93
CA SER A 171 -9.88 -7.11 1.16
C SER A 171 -10.66 -6.05 1.93
N CYS A 172 -10.88 -4.89 1.32
CA CYS A 172 -11.99 -4.04 1.73
C CYS A 172 -13.23 -4.91 1.60
N GLY A 173 -13.70 -5.46 2.72
CA GLY A 173 -14.92 -6.24 2.74
C GLY A 173 -16.05 -5.44 2.14
N ASN A 174 -16.65 -5.99 1.10
CA ASN A 174 -18.07 -6.33 1.10
C ASN A 174 -18.19 -7.77 0.62
#